data_AF-A0A2V8RGT8-F1
#
_entry.id   AF-A0A2V8RGT8-F1
#
_cell.length_a   1.000
_cell.length_b   1.000
_cell.length_c   1.000
_cell.angle_alpha   90.00
_cell.angle_beta   90.00
_cell.angle_gamma   90.00
#
_symmetry.space_group_name_H-M   'P 1'
#
loop_
_entity.id
_entity.type
_entity.pdbx_description
1 polymer ?
#
loop_
_entity_poly.entity_id
_entity_poly.type
_entity_poly.pdbx_seq_one_letter_code
_entity_poly.pdbx_strand_id
1 'polypeptide(L)'
;MKRYLPTPVFLILFCLAAMAQRPDAAKSNSSTATPPTNTIAAAPAITANSTPLELARAALAAQGGDKFKNLKSTMLVGTVDLYPPGTIQSTPGKFVIIIVGDKMRIDIDAIGLPKFKQVFDGQRSYSSIPGAEMPPLSKVGMPVLGKFDQPGYKVSALPDKKKLRGFRVVDPDGNTTDFYLDPANGRVMQYLIPSNNFTFGTEHSKFKEVDGVLIAFSFSQRLEIQQAAFFAEYKVKDVKLNQPIADDVFVIQ
;
A
#
# COMPACT_ATOMS: atom_id res chain seq x y z
N MET A 1 63.37 14.06 11.94
CA MET A 1 63.89 15.33 12.47
C MET A 1 62.78 16.38 12.39
N LYS A 2 62.53 17.09 13.51
CA LYS A 2 61.57 18.19 13.67
C LYS A 2 62.01 19.43 12.88
N ARG A 3 61.06 20.29 12.45
CA ARG A 3 61.06 21.79 12.47
C ARG A 3 59.84 22.31 11.67
N TYR A 4 58.78 22.80 12.32
CA TYR A 4 58.48 24.16 12.84
C TYR A 4 57.94 25.16 11.80
N LEU A 5 56.79 25.74 12.18
CA LEU A 5 55.96 26.83 11.62
C LEU A 5 56.74 28.16 11.42
N PRO A 6 56.19 29.17 10.69
CA PRO A 6 55.32 30.15 11.36
C PRO A 6 54.18 30.81 10.53
N THR A 7 53.14 31.16 11.25
CA THR A 7 52.07 32.13 10.94
C THR A 7 52.63 33.57 10.92
N PRO A 8 51.98 34.50 10.21
CA PRO A 8 51.87 35.88 10.69
C PRO A 8 50.40 36.34 10.81
N VAL A 9 50.14 36.93 11.97
CA VAL A 9 49.00 37.77 12.32
C VAL A 9 49.30 39.19 11.83
N PHE A 10 48.34 39.89 11.21
CA PHE A 10 48.30 41.35 11.27
C PHE A 10 46.86 41.89 11.28
N LEU A 11 46.75 43.04 11.92
CA LEU A 11 45.62 43.61 12.64
C LEU A 11 44.95 44.76 11.85
N ILE A 12 43.61 44.80 11.86
CA ILE A 12 42.66 45.94 11.98
C ILE A 12 42.93 47.26 11.20
N LEU A 13 41.93 47.72 10.41
CA LEU A 13 41.36 49.08 10.59
C LEU A 13 39.94 49.25 9.99
N PHE A 14 39.18 50.09 10.70
CA PHE A 14 37.79 50.53 10.60
C PHE A 14 37.31 51.07 9.24
N CYS A 15 36.01 50.88 8.96
CA CYS A 15 35.16 51.95 8.42
C CYS A 15 33.72 51.79 8.91
N LEU A 16 33.25 52.80 9.65
CA LEU A 16 31.86 53.01 10.04
C LEU A 16 31.02 53.37 8.82
N ALA A 17 29.83 52.77 8.71
CA ALA A 17 28.68 53.43 8.10
C ALA A 17 27.44 53.03 8.89
N ALA A 18 27.08 53.90 9.85
CA ALA A 18 25.74 53.93 10.41
C ALA A 18 24.80 54.54 9.36
N MET A 19 23.62 53.96 9.15
CA MET A 19 22.39 54.69 8.83
C MET A 19 21.14 53.85 9.12
N ALA A 20 20.30 54.43 9.99
CA ALA A 20 18.85 54.40 10.06
C ALA A 20 18.12 53.07 10.40
N GLN A 21 17.71 53.00 11.68
CA GLN A 21 16.56 52.23 12.14
C GLN A 21 15.25 52.77 11.53
N ARG A 22 14.34 51.87 11.16
CA ARG A 22 12.90 52.14 11.11
C ARG A 22 12.14 51.00 11.77
N PRO A 23 10.95 51.30 12.35
CA PRO A 23 10.51 50.72 13.62
C PRO A 23 9.65 49.47 13.47
N ASP A 24 9.54 48.77 14.60
CA ASP A 24 8.76 47.58 14.88
C ASP A 24 7.37 47.52 14.23
N ALA A 25 7.13 46.40 13.54
CA ALA A 25 5.81 45.85 13.38
C ALA A 25 5.78 44.47 14.06
N ALA A 26 5.25 44.45 15.28
CA ALA A 26 4.85 43.23 15.95
C ALA A 26 3.84 42.45 15.10
N LYS A 27 4.07 41.15 14.88
CA LYS A 27 2.99 40.16 14.70
C LYS A 27 3.43 38.71 14.86
N SER A 28 2.75 38.10 15.85
CA SER A 28 2.37 36.70 16.04
C SER A 28 3.45 35.61 16.09
N ASN A 29 3.53 35.00 17.28
CA ASN A 29 3.90 33.60 17.50
C ASN A 29 3.27 32.69 16.43
N SER A 30 4.03 32.36 15.39
CA SER A 30 3.78 31.18 14.60
C SER A 30 4.37 30.01 15.37
N SER A 31 3.46 29.18 15.88
CA SER A 31 3.71 27.79 16.25
C SER A 31 4.78 27.18 15.35
N THR A 32 5.83 26.63 15.95
CA THR A 32 6.72 25.67 15.33
C THR A 32 5.88 24.50 14.78
N ALA A 33 5.44 24.63 13.53
CA ALA A 33 4.90 23.52 12.77
C ALA A 33 6.10 22.62 12.48
N THR A 34 6.18 21.52 13.23
CA THR A 34 7.04 20.40 12.91
C THR A 34 6.81 20.05 11.43
N PRO A 35 7.86 19.97 10.60
CA PRO A 35 7.69 19.53 9.21
C PRO A 35 6.95 18.18 9.23
N PRO A 36 6.00 17.94 8.31
CA PRO A 36 5.23 16.71 8.31
C PRO A 36 6.22 15.54 8.23
N THR A 37 6.36 14.80 9.32
CA THR A 37 7.17 13.60 9.34
C THR A 37 6.50 12.65 8.36
N ASN A 38 7.17 12.36 7.23
CA ASN A 38 6.61 11.48 6.22
C ASN A 38 6.48 10.03 6.68
N THR A 39 6.97 9.72 7.89
CA THR A 39 6.98 8.42 8.55
C THR A 39 5.63 7.98 9.08
N ILE A 40 5.31 6.70 8.91
CA ILE A 40 4.09 6.09 9.46
C ILE A 40 4.18 6.06 10.98
N ALA A 41 3.14 6.56 11.65
CA ALA A 41 3.02 6.48 13.11
C ALA A 41 2.87 5.02 13.57
N ALA A 42 3.39 4.70 14.75
CA ALA A 42 3.24 3.36 15.32
C ALA A 42 1.75 3.01 15.46
N ALA A 43 1.39 1.80 15.05
CA ALA A 43 0.03 1.31 15.21
C ALA A 43 -0.33 1.16 16.70
N PRO A 44 -1.60 1.37 17.08
CA PRO A 44 -2.11 1.00 18.39
C PRO A 44 -1.73 -0.43 18.78
N ALA A 45 -1.43 -0.64 20.06
CA ALA A 45 -1.06 -1.96 20.57
C ALA A 45 -2.20 -2.96 20.40
N ILE A 46 -1.89 -4.12 19.83
CA ILE A 46 -2.83 -5.24 19.69
C ILE A 46 -2.56 -6.24 20.80
N THR A 47 -3.61 -6.63 21.52
CA THR A 47 -3.55 -7.58 22.62
C THR A 47 -4.43 -8.79 22.37
N ALA A 48 -4.39 -9.77 23.27
CA ALA A 48 -5.30 -10.92 23.24
C ALA A 48 -6.78 -10.54 23.25
N ASN A 49 -7.12 -9.39 23.85
CA ASN A 49 -8.50 -8.96 24.05
C ASN A 49 -8.93 -7.87 23.08
N SER A 50 -8.08 -7.52 22.10
CA SER A 50 -8.43 -6.50 21.11
C SER A 50 -9.68 -6.91 20.33
N THR A 51 -10.64 -5.99 20.28
CA THR A 51 -11.87 -6.13 19.51
C THR A 51 -11.59 -6.07 18.00
N PRO A 52 -12.46 -6.62 17.14
CA PRO A 52 -12.29 -6.55 15.69
C PRO A 52 -12.14 -5.12 15.16
N LEU A 53 -12.82 -4.15 15.78
CA LEU A 53 -12.73 -2.76 15.41
C LEU A 53 -11.37 -2.13 15.79
N GLU A 54 -10.81 -2.52 16.94
CA GLU A 54 -9.45 -2.11 17.32
C GLU A 54 -8.40 -2.73 16.39
N LEU A 55 -8.58 -3.98 15.97
CA LEU A 55 -7.73 -4.63 14.95
C LEU A 55 -7.77 -3.86 13.62
N ALA A 56 -8.97 -3.48 13.14
CA ALA A 56 -9.13 -2.71 11.91
C ALA A 56 -8.46 -1.33 11.99
N ARG A 57 -8.62 -0.62 13.12
CA ARG A 57 -7.93 0.67 13.35
C ARG A 57 -6.42 0.51 13.41
N ALA A 58 -5.91 -0.53 14.06
CA ALA A 58 -4.49 -0.79 14.14
C ALA A 58 -3.90 -1.11 12.75
N ALA A 59 -4.61 -1.91 11.95
CA ALA A 59 -4.23 -2.20 10.58
C ALA A 59 -4.22 -0.95 9.70
N LEU A 60 -5.25 -0.10 9.79
CA LEU A 60 -5.29 1.16 9.04
C LEU A 60 -4.14 2.09 9.44
N ALA A 61 -3.87 2.24 10.74
CA ALA A 61 -2.74 3.03 11.23
C ALA A 61 -1.40 2.49 10.70
N ALA A 62 -1.16 1.18 10.79
CA ALA A 62 0.04 0.52 10.28
C ALA A 62 0.24 0.70 8.77
N GLN A 63 -0.87 0.84 8.02
CA GLN A 63 -0.87 0.99 6.57
C GLN A 63 -0.55 2.42 6.12
N GLY A 64 -0.61 3.41 7.02
CA GLY A 64 -0.37 4.83 6.74
C GLY A 64 -1.51 5.76 7.17
N GLY A 65 -2.54 5.24 7.83
CA GLY A 65 -3.65 6.02 8.37
C GLY A 65 -4.33 6.87 7.30
N ASP A 66 -4.48 8.17 7.56
CA ASP A 66 -5.12 9.11 6.64
C ASP A 66 -4.41 9.21 5.28
N LYS A 67 -3.09 9.03 5.22
CA LYS A 67 -2.37 9.02 3.93
C LYS A 67 -2.79 7.85 3.06
N PHE A 68 -3.02 6.69 3.67
CA PHE A 68 -3.57 5.54 2.96
C PHE A 68 -5.04 5.75 2.58
N LYS A 69 -5.88 6.30 3.48
CA LYS A 69 -7.29 6.60 3.16
C LYS A 69 -7.43 7.55 1.96
N ASN A 70 -6.52 8.51 1.85
CA ASN A 70 -6.54 9.56 0.82
C ASN A 70 -5.70 9.23 -0.42
N LEU A 71 -5.25 7.99 -0.58
CA LEU A 71 -4.45 7.55 -1.73
C LEU A 71 -5.31 7.60 -3.00
N LYS A 72 -4.90 8.40 -3.98
CA LYS A 72 -5.64 8.62 -5.23
C LYS A 72 -5.27 7.61 -6.31
N SER A 73 -3.98 7.29 -6.40
CA SER A 73 -3.45 6.34 -7.37
C SER A 73 -2.27 5.56 -6.80
N THR A 74 -2.14 4.32 -7.26
CA THR A 74 -1.01 3.44 -6.98
C THR A 74 -0.62 2.73 -8.26
N MET A 75 0.65 2.78 -8.63
CA MET A 75 1.23 1.98 -9.69
C MET A 75 2.41 1.19 -9.13
N LEU A 76 2.35 -0.13 -9.27
CA LEU A 76 3.40 -1.07 -8.89
C LEU A 76 3.95 -1.73 -10.15
N VAL A 77 5.27 -1.71 -10.30
CA VAL A 77 5.95 -2.38 -11.42
C VAL A 77 7.01 -3.30 -10.86
N GLY A 78 7.13 -4.50 -11.42
CA GLY A 78 8.12 -5.45 -10.93
C GLY A 78 8.22 -6.74 -11.72
N THR A 79 8.71 -7.77 -11.04
CA THR A 79 8.81 -9.13 -11.56
C THR A 79 7.85 -10.05 -10.85
N VAL A 80 7.34 -11.03 -11.57
CA VAL A 80 6.45 -12.05 -11.02
C VAL A 80 6.95 -13.44 -11.41
N ASP A 81 6.90 -14.37 -10.48
CA ASP A 81 7.13 -15.79 -10.72
C ASP A 81 5.76 -16.49 -10.71
N LEU A 82 5.31 -17.02 -11.85
CA LEU A 82 4.01 -17.67 -12.00
C LEU A 82 4.12 -19.18 -11.83
N TYR A 83 3.21 -19.77 -11.06
CA TYR A 83 3.16 -21.21 -10.82
C TYR A 83 1.80 -21.73 -11.30
N PRO A 84 1.78 -22.42 -12.46
CA PRO A 84 0.58 -23.10 -12.92
C PRO A 84 0.09 -24.17 -11.91
N PRO A 85 -1.18 -24.60 -12.01
CA PRO A 85 -1.72 -25.63 -11.13
C PRO A 85 -0.90 -26.92 -11.19
N GLY A 86 -0.53 -27.46 -10.02
CA GLY A 86 0.14 -28.75 -9.90
C GLY A 86 1.65 -28.75 -10.21
N THR A 87 2.27 -27.59 -10.48
CA THR A 87 3.72 -27.49 -10.70
C THR A 87 4.40 -26.63 -9.64
N ILE A 88 5.62 -27.03 -9.27
CA ILE A 88 6.54 -26.25 -8.41
C ILE A 88 7.50 -25.38 -9.23
N GLN A 89 7.57 -25.60 -10.54
CA GLN A 89 8.43 -24.83 -11.44
C GLN A 89 7.74 -23.51 -11.79
N SER A 90 8.42 -22.40 -11.53
CA SER A 90 7.93 -21.08 -11.90
C SER A 90 8.23 -20.72 -13.36
N THR A 91 7.36 -19.90 -13.92
CA THR A 91 7.60 -19.16 -15.15
C THR A 91 7.83 -17.69 -14.79
N PRO A 92 9.04 -17.14 -15.00
CA PRO A 92 9.32 -15.75 -14.66
C PRO A 92 8.68 -14.79 -15.67
N GLY A 93 8.27 -13.64 -15.16
CA GLY A 93 7.63 -12.57 -15.93
C GLY A 93 7.79 -11.20 -15.31
N LYS A 94 7.14 -10.23 -15.93
CA LYS A 94 7.01 -8.84 -15.46
C LYS A 94 5.55 -8.55 -15.18
N PHE A 95 5.30 -7.64 -14.25
CA PHE A 95 3.95 -7.20 -13.96
C PHE A 95 3.87 -5.67 -13.85
N VAL A 96 2.66 -5.18 -14.09
CA VAL A 96 2.22 -3.83 -13.76
C VAL A 96 0.86 -3.94 -13.10
N ILE A 97 0.70 -3.34 -11.91
CA ILE A 97 -0.60 -3.18 -11.24
C ILE A 97 -0.85 -1.67 -11.09
N ILE A 98 -2.00 -1.21 -11.55
CA ILE A 98 -2.41 0.20 -11.48
C ILE A 98 -3.79 0.25 -10.84
N ILE A 99 -3.95 1.09 -9.81
CA ILE A 99 -5.20 1.33 -9.12
C ILE A 99 -5.43 2.84 -9.07
N VAL A 100 -6.60 3.31 -9.51
CA VAL A 100 -7.02 4.72 -9.45
C VAL A 100 -8.48 4.79 -9.04
N GLY A 101 -8.74 5.17 -7.79
CA GLY A 101 -10.07 5.06 -7.19
C GLY A 101 -10.61 3.64 -7.33
N ASP A 102 -11.69 3.49 -8.10
CA ASP A 102 -12.33 2.20 -8.35
C ASP A 102 -11.73 1.45 -9.55
N LYS A 103 -10.98 2.13 -10.43
CA LYS A 103 -10.40 1.54 -11.63
C LYS A 103 -9.17 0.72 -11.30
N MET A 104 -8.98 -0.39 -12.00
CA MET A 104 -7.81 -1.26 -11.86
C MET A 104 -7.32 -1.77 -13.22
N ARG A 105 -6.00 -1.93 -13.33
CA ARG A 105 -5.37 -2.72 -14.37
C ARG A 105 -4.28 -3.61 -13.77
N ILE A 106 -4.28 -4.87 -14.16
CA ILE A 106 -3.19 -5.82 -13.94
C ILE A 106 -2.76 -6.34 -15.30
N ASP A 107 -1.49 -6.14 -15.63
CA ASP A 107 -0.85 -6.78 -16.78
C ASP A 107 0.27 -7.67 -16.27
N ILE A 108 0.32 -8.91 -16.75
CA ILE A 108 1.42 -9.84 -16.52
C ILE A 108 1.91 -10.38 -17.85
N ASP A 109 3.22 -10.25 -18.07
CA ASP A 109 3.92 -10.69 -19.28
C ASP A 109 4.99 -11.71 -18.87
N ALA A 110 4.72 -12.99 -19.10
CA ALA A 110 5.58 -14.10 -18.74
C ALA A 110 6.04 -14.84 -20.00
N ILE A 111 7.31 -15.23 -20.03
CA ILE A 111 7.94 -15.80 -21.22
C ILE A 111 7.25 -17.14 -21.57
N GLY A 112 6.75 -17.25 -22.79
CA GLY A 112 6.12 -18.48 -23.30
C GLY A 112 4.66 -18.68 -22.85
N LEU A 113 4.07 -17.73 -22.13
CA LEU A 113 2.65 -17.74 -21.78
C LEU A 113 1.90 -16.60 -22.48
N PRO A 114 0.61 -16.75 -22.79
CA PRO A 114 -0.23 -15.63 -23.18
C PRO A 114 -0.20 -14.54 -22.12
N LYS A 115 -0.16 -13.27 -22.55
CA LYS A 115 -0.20 -12.15 -21.62
C LYS A 115 -1.49 -12.19 -20.81
N PHE A 116 -1.36 -12.18 -19.50
CA PHE A 116 -2.51 -12.05 -18.63
C PHE A 116 -2.86 -10.58 -18.48
N LYS A 117 -4.13 -10.25 -18.72
CA LYS A 117 -4.65 -8.90 -18.63
C LYS A 117 -5.97 -8.93 -17.87
N GLN A 118 -6.05 -8.10 -16.84
CA GLN A 118 -7.27 -7.89 -16.08
C GLN A 118 -7.49 -6.39 -15.93
N VAL A 119 -8.66 -5.91 -16.33
CA VAL A 119 -8.99 -4.48 -16.33
C VAL A 119 -10.38 -4.30 -15.77
N PHE A 120 -10.53 -3.35 -14.85
CA PHE A 120 -11.82 -2.84 -14.42
C PHE A 120 -11.86 -1.34 -14.69
N ASP A 121 -12.76 -0.90 -15.58
CA ASP A 121 -12.84 0.49 -16.05
C ASP A 121 -13.64 1.41 -15.11
N GLY A 122 -14.14 0.87 -14.00
CA GLY A 122 -15.05 1.54 -13.06
C GLY A 122 -16.49 1.07 -13.20
N GLN A 123 -16.83 0.36 -14.28
CA GLN A 123 -18.18 -0.14 -14.57
C GLN A 123 -18.18 -1.60 -15.00
N ARG A 124 -17.20 -1.99 -15.83
CA ARG A 124 -17.09 -3.32 -16.44
C ARG A 124 -15.74 -3.93 -16.10
N SER A 125 -15.74 -5.25 -15.96
CA SER A 125 -14.54 -6.06 -15.81
C SER A 125 -14.22 -6.77 -17.13
N TYR A 126 -12.93 -6.83 -17.46
CA TYR A 126 -12.35 -7.72 -18.46
C TYR A 126 -11.26 -8.56 -17.81
N SER A 127 -11.23 -9.85 -18.12
CA SER A 127 -10.15 -10.75 -17.73
C SER A 127 -9.80 -11.64 -18.91
N SER A 128 -8.50 -11.85 -19.13
CA SER A 128 -8.03 -12.85 -20.08
C SER A 128 -8.22 -14.29 -19.56
N ILE A 129 -8.60 -14.48 -18.29
CA ILE A 129 -9.03 -15.78 -17.76
C ILE A 129 -10.54 -15.91 -17.99
N PRO A 130 -11.00 -16.90 -18.79
CA PRO A 130 -12.43 -17.10 -19.04
C PRO A 130 -13.24 -17.27 -17.76
N GLY A 131 -14.36 -16.56 -17.64
CA GLY A 131 -15.28 -16.65 -16.50
C GLY A 131 -14.79 -15.99 -15.20
N ALA A 132 -13.60 -15.37 -15.21
CA ALA A 132 -13.12 -14.60 -14.07
C ALA A 132 -13.59 -13.14 -14.16
N GLU A 133 -14.50 -12.76 -13.28
CA GLU A 133 -14.90 -11.36 -13.08
C GLU A 133 -14.24 -10.82 -11.82
N MET A 134 -13.69 -9.61 -11.93
CA MET A 134 -13.14 -8.95 -10.75
C MET A 134 -14.22 -8.09 -10.10
N PRO A 135 -14.42 -8.21 -8.77
CA PRO A 135 -15.23 -7.23 -8.07
C PRO A 135 -14.55 -5.85 -8.14
N PRO A 136 -15.32 -4.75 -8.05
CA PRO A 136 -14.73 -3.42 -7.89
C PRO A 136 -13.80 -3.42 -6.67
N LEU A 137 -12.53 -3.05 -6.84
CA LEU A 137 -11.56 -3.04 -5.73
C LEU A 137 -11.95 -2.10 -4.59
N SER A 138 -12.80 -1.12 -4.89
CA SER A 138 -13.35 -0.24 -3.88
C SER A 138 -14.19 -0.97 -2.83
N LYS A 139 -14.59 -2.21 -3.13
CA LYS A 139 -15.45 -3.09 -2.33
C LYS A 139 -14.73 -4.30 -1.73
N VAL A 140 -13.47 -4.56 -2.08
CA VAL A 140 -12.70 -5.70 -1.58
C VAL A 140 -11.21 -5.41 -1.41
N GLY A 141 -10.50 -6.22 -0.61
CA GLY A 141 -9.05 -6.15 -0.45
C GLY A 141 -8.58 -4.91 0.35
N MET A 142 -7.34 -4.49 0.15
CA MET A 142 -6.76 -3.37 0.93
C MET A 142 -7.60 -2.07 0.95
N PRO A 143 -8.26 -1.63 -0.14
CA PRO A 143 -9.06 -0.40 -0.12
C PRO A 143 -10.20 -0.39 0.91
N VAL A 144 -10.80 -1.54 1.27
CA VAL A 144 -11.88 -1.54 2.29
C VAL A 144 -11.36 -1.23 3.70
N LEU A 145 -10.06 -1.43 3.96
CA LEU A 145 -9.42 -1.01 5.20
C LEU A 145 -9.42 0.52 5.36
N GLY A 146 -9.47 1.27 4.26
CA GLY A 146 -9.61 2.72 4.30
C GLY A 146 -11.06 3.20 4.55
N LYS A 147 -12.03 2.29 4.60
CA LYS A 147 -13.47 2.62 4.59
C LYS A 147 -14.28 1.94 5.70
N PHE A 148 -13.68 1.06 6.51
CA PHE A 148 -14.42 0.26 7.50
C PHE A 148 -15.21 1.08 8.54
N ASP A 149 -14.85 2.35 8.72
CA ASP A 149 -15.48 3.30 9.64
C ASP A 149 -16.62 4.12 9.01
N GLN A 150 -16.91 3.91 7.73
CA GLN A 150 -18.00 4.55 7.01
C GLN A 150 -19.36 3.87 7.29
N PRO A 151 -20.49 4.60 7.17
CA PRO A 151 -21.82 4.02 7.36
C PRO A 151 -22.05 2.78 6.48
N GLY A 152 -22.66 1.75 7.06
CA GLY A 152 -23.02 0.50 6.39
C GLY A 152 -21.93 -0.58 6.37
N TYR A 153 -20.66 -0.23 6.63
CA TYR A 153 -19.61 -1.22 6.81
C TYR A 153 -19.76 -1.95 8.14
N LYS A 154 -19.45 -3.25 8.14
CA LYS A 154 -19.47 -4.10 9.34
C LYS A 154 -18.10 -4.71 9.57
N VAL A 155 -17.62 -4.62 10.81
CA VAL A 155 -16.37 -5.26 11.24
C VAL A 155 -16.69 -6.36 12.24
N SER A 156 -16.24 -7.58 11.97
CA SER A 156 -16.50 -8.75 12.83
C SER A 156 -15.23 -9.57 13.08
N ALA A 157 -15.24 -10.38 14.14
CA ALA A 157 -14.13 -11.27 14.45
C ALA A 157 -14.00 -12.37 13.40
N LEU A 158 -12.77 -12.84 13.19
CA LEU A 158 -12.46 -14.10 12.53
C LEU A 158 -11.61 -14.96 13.47
N PRO A 159 -11.59 -16.29 13.30
CA PRO A 159 -10.57 -17.12 13.93
C PRO A 159 -9.17 -16.62 13.56
N ASP A 160 -8.30 -16.55 14.56
CA ASP A 160 -6.88 -16.24 14.34
C ASP A 160 -6.21 -17.31 13.48
N LYS A 161 -5.16 -16.93 12.74
CA LYS A 161 -4.42 -17.85 11.86
C LYS A 161 -2.95 -17.85 12.24
N LYS A 162 -2.47 -18.98 12.76
CA LYS A 162 -1.10 -19.11 13.29
C LYS A 162 -0.85 -18.02 14.36
N LYS A 163 0.04 -17.07 14.09
CA LYS A 163 0.36 -15.93 14.97
C LYS A 163 -0.35 -14.63 14.56
N LEU A 164 -1.22 -14.68 13.56
CA LEU A 164 -1.91 -13.52 13.01
C LEU A 164 -3.31 -13.37 13.62
N ARG A 165 -3.70 -12.12 13.87
CA ARG A 165 -5.03 -11.78 14.39
C ARG A 165 -6.01 -11.53 13.26
N GLY A 166 -7.18 -12.16 13.33
CA GLY A 166 -8.17 -12.15 12.25
C GLY A 166 -9.32 -11.17 12.48
N PHE A 167 -9.70 -10.41 11.46
CA PHE A 167 -10.98 -9.70 11.41
C PHE A 167 -11.53 -9.65 9.99
N ARG A 168 -12.85 -9.52 9.87
CA ARG A 168 -13.56 -9.38 8.59
C ARG A 168 -14.12 -7.98 8.47
N VAL A 169 -14.03 -7.42 7.27
CA VAL A 169 -14.81 -6.25 6.86
C VAL A 169 -15.84 -6.69 5.83
N VAL A 170 -17.08 -6.30 6.04
CA VAL A 170 -18.18 -6.45 5.08
C VAL A 170 -18.63 -5.06 4.64
N ASP A 171 -18.64 -4.81 3.33
CA ASP A 171 -19.14 -3.54 2.79
C ASP A 171 -20.69 -3.50 2.81
N PRO A 172 -21.31 -2.34 2.50
CA PRO A 172 -22.77 -2.20 2.48
C PRO A 172 -23.48 -3.13 1.47
N ASP A 173 -22.78 -3.60 0.45
CA ASP A 173 -23.30 -4.48 -0.61
C ASP A 173 -23.10 -5.97 -0.28
N GLY A 174 -22.49 -6.29 0.87
CA GLY A 174 -22.23 -7.65 1.32
C GLY A 174 -20.91 -8.26 0.83
N ASN A 175 -20.05 -7.51 0.13
CA ASN A 175 -18.72 -7.97 -0.24
C ASN A 175 -17.85 -8.10 1.01
N THR A 176 -17.04 -9.16 1.05
CA THR A 176 -16.26 -9.47 2.25
C THR A 176 -14.77 -9.42 1.97
N THR A 177 -14.00 -8.97 2.95
CA THR A 177 -12.55 -9.10 2.98
C THR A 177 -12.11 -9.51 4.36
N ASP A 178 -11.36 -10.60 4.42
CA ASP A 178 -10.80 -11.15 5.63
C ASP A 178 -9.36 -10.68 5.76
N PHE A 179 -9.01 -10.05 6.87
CA PHE A 179 -7.69 -9.53 7.15
C PHE A 179 -7.04 -10.30 8.28
N TYR A 180 -5.75 -10.59 8.11
CA TYR A 180 -4.91 -11.24 9.10
C TYR A 180 -3.66 -10.39 9.32
N LEU A 181 -3.48 -9.90 10.54
CA LEU A 181 -2.44 -8.94 10.88
C LEU A 181 -1.41 -9.51 11.87
N ASP A 182 -0.18 -9.01 11.77
CA ASP A 182 0.85 -9.25 12.77
C ASP A 182 0.56 -8.42 14.02
N PRO A 183 0.31 -9.03 15.20
CA PRO A 183 -0.03 -8.29 16.41
C PRO A 183 1.10 -7.38 16.91
N ALA A 184 2.35 -7.61 16.52
CA ALA A 184 3.48 -6.81 16.98
C ALA A 184 3.53 -5.41 16.36
N ASN A 185 2.99 -5.24 15.17
CA ASN A 185 3.10 -3.99 14.39
C ASN A 185 1.82 -3.58 13.66
N GLY A 186 0.76 -4.38 13.75
CA GLY A 186 -0.53 -4.15 13.10
C GLY A 186 -0.53 -4.33 11.58
N ARG A 187 0.58 -4.74 10.96
CA ARG A 187 0.66 -4.87 9.50
C ARG A 187 -0.24 -5.98 9.01
N VAL A 188 -0.98 -5.73 7.94
CA VAL A 188 -1.75 -6.75 7.23
C VAL A 188 -0.78 -7.69 6.53
N MET A 189 -0.63 -8.90 7.08
CA MET A 189 0.25 -9.93 6.52
C MET A 189 -0.47 -10.80 5.49
N GLN A 190 -1.79 -10.91 5.60
CA GLN A 190 -2.61 -11.63 4.63
C GLN A 190 -4.00 -10.99 4.55
N TYR A 191 -4.58 -10.98 3.35
CA TYR A 191 -6.01 -10.78 3.19
C TYR A 191 -6.60 -11.78 2.20
N LEU A 192 -7.86 -12.13 2.41
CA LEU A 192 -8.63 -13.03 1.56
C LEU A 192 -9.90 -12.32 1.08
N ILE A 193 -10.25 -12.55 -0.17
CA ILE A 193 -11.49 -12.09 -0.80
C ILE A 193 -12.24 -13.35 -1.20
N PRO A 194 -13.13 -13.87 -0.31
CA PRO A 194 -13.95 -15.01 -0.66
C PRO A 194 -15.11 -14.53 -1.55
N SER A 195 -15.35 -15.30 -2.61
CA SER A 195 -16.47 -15.14 -3.54
C SER A 195 -17.11 -16.51 -3.75
N ASN A 196 -18.32 -16.56 -4.33
CA ASN A 196 -19.10 -17.79 -4.46
C ASN A 196 -18.32 -18.94 -5.14
N ASN A 197 -17.47 -18.60 -6.12
CA ASN A 197 -16.81 -19.60 -6.97
C ASN A 197 -15.28 -19.60 -6.86
N PHE A 198 -14.71 -18.64 -6.11
CA PHE A 198 -13.26 -18.53 -5.95
C PHE A 198 -12.89 -17.84 -4.65
N THR A 199 -11.69 -18.14 -4.15
CA THR A 199 -11.05 -17.35 -3.10
C THR A 199 -9.78 -16.74 -3.65
N PHE A 200 -9.67 -15.42 -3.55
CA PHE A 200 -8.46 -14.71 -3.89
C PHE A 200 -7.72 -14.31 -2.61
N GLY A 201 -6.53 -14.87 -2.40
CA GLY A 201 -5.68 -14.58 -1.25
C GLY A 201 -4.46 -13.77 -1.67
N THR A 202 -4.03 -12.85 -0.83
CA THR A 202 -2.73 -12.18 -0.94
C THR A 202 -1.99 -12.32 0.39
N GLU A 203 -0.72 -12.70 0.33
CA GLU A 203 0.17 -12.78 1.50
C GLU A 203 1.36 -11.84 1.30
N HIS A 204 1.55 -10.90 2.21
CA HIS A 204 2.65 -9.93 2.16
C HIS A 204 3.86 -10.47 2.95
N SER A 205 5.06 -10.30 2.40
CA SER A 205 6.30 -10.77 3.04
C SER A 205 7.32 -9.67 3.28
N LYS A 206 7.35 -8.63 2.45
CA LYS A 206 8.25 -7.48 2.63
C LYS A 206 7.51 -6.19 2.37
N PHE A 207 7.77 -5.19 3.21
CA PHE A 207 7.18 -3.86 3.11
C PHE A 207 8.25 -2.79 3.00
N LYS A 208 7.91 -1.67 2.36
CA LYS A 208 8.63 -0.41 2.48
C LYS A 208 7.62 0.72 2.66
N GLU A 209 8.03 1.72 3.40
CA GLU A 209 7.31 2.98 3.45
C GLU A 209 7.61 3.79 2.19
N VAL A 210 6.56 4.31 1.55
CA VAL A 210 6.65 5.22 0.41
C VAL A 210 5.65 6.35 0.66
N ASP A 211 6.16 7.59 0.78
CA ASP A 211 5.37 8.80 1.06
C ASP A 211 4.43 8.71 2.29
N GLY A 212 4.78 7.87 3.27
CA GLY A 212 3.97 7.62 4.47
C GLY A 212 2.84 6.62 4.29
N VAL A 213 2.93 5.77 3.27
CA VAL A 213 2.05 4.61 3.05
C VAL A 213 2.91 3.34 3.03
N LEU A 214 2.42 2.27 3.68
CA LEU A 214 3.15 1.01 3.75
C LEU A 214 2.87 0.18 2.48
N ILE A 215 3.85 0.00 1.61
CA ILE A 215 3.68 -0.74 0.36
C ILE A 215 4.33 -2.11 0.47
N ALA A 216 3.60 -3.16 0.08
CA ALA A 216 4.16 -4.50 -0.03
C ALA A 216 5.11 -4.57 -1.23
N PHE A 217 6.42 -4.70 -0.97
CA PHE A 217 7.45 -4.87 -1.99
C PHE A 217 7.69 -6.34 -2.36
N SER A 218 7.21 -7.26 -1.54
CA SER A 218 7.15 -8.68 -1.90
C SER A 218 5.87 -9.26 -1.33
N PHE A 219 5.13 -9.95 -2.18
CA PHE A 219 3.87 -10.58 -1.82
C PHE A 219 3.58 -11.75 -2.76
N SER A 220 2.80 -12.71 -2.31
CA SER A 220 2.24 -13.75 -3.16
C SER A 220 0.73 -13.56 -3.30
N GLN A 221 0.20 -14.03 -4.42
CA GLN A 221 -1.23 -14.16 -4.62
C GLN A 221 -1.57 -15.61 -4.90
N ARG A 222 -2.73 -16.01 -4.42
CA ARG A 222 -3.29 -17.32 -4.66
C ARG A 222 -4.73 -17.15 -5.12
N LEU A 223 -5.04 -17.66 -6.30
CA LEU A 223 -6.40 -17.79 -6.79
C LEU A 223 -6.80 -19.25 -6.67
N GLU A 224 -7.72 -19.54 -5.76
CA GLU A 224 -8.33 -20.86 -5.61
C GLU A 224 -9.69 -20.88 -6.32
N ILE A 225 -9.84 -21.75 -7.31
CA ILE A 225 -11.11 -22.09 -7.95
C ILE A 225 -11.41 -23.58 -7.67
N GLN A 226 -12.64 -24.03 -7.90
CA GLN A 226 -13.09 -25.39 -7.52
C GLN A 226 -12.17 -26.54 -7.97
N GLN A 227 -11.47 -26.39 -9.09
CA GLN A 227 -10.65 -27.46 -9.69
C GLN A 227 -9.14 -27.16 -9.69
N ALA A 228 -8.71 -25.96 -9.29
CA ALA A 228 -7.33 -25.54 -9.43
C ALA A 228 -6.94 -24.42 -8.45
N ALA A 229 -5.65 -24.35 -8.13
CA ALA A 229 -5.05 -23.21 -7.44
C ALA A 229 -3.91 -22.65 -8.28
N PHE A 230 -3.96 -21.35 -8.54
CA PHE A 230 -2.93 -20.61 -9.25
C PHE A 230 -2.15 -19.77 -8.24
N PHE A 231 -0.83 -19.75 -8.37
CA PHE A 231 0.03 -18.98 -7.48
C PHE A 231 0.91 -18.03 -8.30
N ALA A 232 1.14 -16.86 -7.73
CA ALA A 232 2.04 -15.87 -8.29
C ALA A 232 2.83 -15.22 -7.16
N GLU A 233 4.15 -15.12 -7.30
CA GLU A 233 5.02 -14.42 -6.36
C GLU A 233 5.52 -13.12 -7.00
N TYR A 234 5.23 -12.00 -6.37
CA TYR A 234 5.53 -10.67 -6.88
C TYR A 234 6.68 -10.04 -6.11
N LYS A 235 7.56 -9.37 -6.84
CA LYS A 235 8.64 -8.53 -6.32
C LYS A 235 8.57 -7.16 -6.98
N VAL A 236 8.14 -6.16 -6.22
CA VAL A 236 8.03 -4.77 -6.69
C VAL A 236 9.42 -4.17 -6.83
N LYS A 237 9.65 -3.49 -7.96
CA LYS A 237 10.88 -2.75 -8.26
C LYS A 237 10.68 -1.25 -8.26
N ASP A 238 9.51 -0.78 -8.72
CA ASP A 238 9.15 0.62 -8.78
C ASP A 238 7.73 0.84 -8.24
N VAL A 239 7.53 1.96 -7.55
CA VAL A 239 6.26 2.37 -6.95
C VAL A 239 6.01 3.84 -7.26
N LYS A 240 4.83 4.15 -7.78
CA LYS A 240 4.37 5.52 -7.95
C LYS A 240 3.04 5.70 -7.23
N LEU A 241 3.01 6.66 -6.30
CA LEU A 241 1.82 7.02 -5.54
C LEU A 241 1.34 8.41 -5.97
N ASN A 242 0.02 8.59 -6.01
CA ASN A 242 -0.65 9.86 -6.30
C ASN A 242 -0.19 10.57 -7.59
N GLN A 243 0.39 9.82 -8.53
CA GLN A 243 0.74 10.35 -9.84
C GLN A 243 -0.50 10.41 -10.74
N PRO A 244 -0.63 11.43 -11.60
CA PRO A 244 -1.65 11.44 -12.63
C PRO A 244 -1.53 10.20 -13.52
N ILE A 245 -2.63 9.47 -13.70
CA ILE A 245 -2.74 8.34 -14.61
C ILE A 245 -3.84 8.69 -15.61
N ALA A 246 -3.54 8.58 -16.90
CA ALA A 246 -4.51 8.85 -17.95
C ALA A 246 -5.61 7.78 -17.96
N ASP A 247 -6.84 8.20 -18.26
CA ASP A 247 -8.01 7.30 -18.22
C ASP A 247 -7.98 6.21 -19.29
N ASP A 248 -7.28 6.46 -20.41
CA ASP A 248 -7.11 5.53 -21.52
C ASP A 248 -6.36 4.25 -21.13
N VAL A 249 -5.58 4.28 -20.04
CA VAL A 249 -4.92 3.11 -19.44
C VAL A 249 -5.92 2.02 -19.06
N PHE A 250 -7.15 2.39 -18.69
CA PHE A 250 -8.19 1.47 -18.24
C PHE A 250 -9.19 1.08 -19.34
N VAL A 251 -8.94 1.46 -20.60
CA VAL A 251 -9.81 1.06 -21.71
C VAL A 251 -9.72 -0.45 -21.90
N ILE A 252 -10.88 -1.11 -21.83
CA ILE A 252 -11.04 -2.51 -22.19
C ILE A 252 -10.88 -2.61 -23.71
N GLN A 253 -9.86 -3.34 -24.13
CA GLN A 253 -9.52 -3.66 -25.52
C GLN A 253 -9.52 -5.17 -25.66
#